data_AF-A0A7L4PN11-F1
#
_entry.id   AF-A0A7L4PN11-F1
#
_cell.length_a   1.000
_cell.length_b   1.000
_cell.length_c   1.000
_cell.angle_alpha   90.00
_cell.angle_beta   90.00
_cell.angle_gamma   90.00
#
_symmetry.space_group_name_H-M   'P 1'
#
loop_
_entity.id
_entity.type
_entity.pdbx_description
1 polymer ?
#
loop_
_entity_poly.entity_id
_entity_poly.type
_entity_poly.pdbx_seq_one_letter_code
_entity_poly.pdbx_strand_id
1 'polypeptide(L)'
;MPEGHSPGSGAAKDQGPRVQSRKSLDQSGQGRKHQDRSGRGRKAQDQRGREQRDQGKGDQDRILQVKKLCHRLCPDCVGRKRRGEHRDLLSQRPHWSVLRREEQHRQIDLGERVPFDIALPLPAKDRGFADTAEGIELFREMFSCQRCGRCCFTPGAGLMLEKGDYERISRFLGSRKKLRALCRYDRQEGVWILKQPCPFYDRSMGCTIYPVRPLTCTQYPLHPPLKEMPFHLAVDAFCPAARSLAKETLGWWIICENNWARLLQNMDSPRFPARTYRDREMTADL
;
A
#
# COMPACT_ATOMS: atom_id res chain seq x y z
N MET A 1 -7.91 39.53 -54.69
CA MET A 1 -6.80 40.51 -54.62
C MET A 1 -6.59 40.93 -53.18
N PRO A 2 -5.47 40.56 -52.55
CA PRO A 2 -4.67 39.33 -52.75
C PRO A 2 -4.59 38.50 -51.44
N GLU A 3 -4.65 37.16 -51.48
CA GLU A 3 -3.55 36.18 -51.71
C GLU A 3 -2.57 36.10 -50.53
N GLY A 4 -2.22 34.95 -49.94
CA GLY A 4 -2.06 33.61 -50.48
C GLY A 4 -0.58 33.19 -50.28
N HIS A 5 -0.35 31.88 -50.06
CA HIS A 5 0.91 31.12 -50.16
C HIS A 5 1.52 30.54 -48.86
N SER A 6 1.21 29.26 -48.62
CA SER A 6 2.22 28.19 -48.41
C SER A 6 2.82 27.78 -49.79
N PRO A 7 3.80 26.87 -49.96
CA PRO A 7 4.48 25.96 -49.01
C PRO A 7 6.02 25.78 -49.22
N GLY A 8 6.66 24.97 -48.36
CA GLY A 8 7.44 23.81 -48.83
C GLY A 8 8.98 23.81 -48.77
N SER A 9 9.49 22.81 -48.03
CA SER A 9 10.66 21.94 -48.33
C SER A 9 12.09 22.41 -48.06
N GLY A 10 12.93 21.47 -47.59
CA GLY A 10 14.40 21.57 -47.68
C GLY A 10 15.16 20.97 -46.50
N ALA A 11 15.45 19.66 -46.56
CA ALA A 11 16.42 19.01 -45.69
C ALA A 11 17.85 19.29 -46.17
N ALA A 12 18.81 19.52 -45.26
CA ALA A 12 20.24 19.34 -45.56
C ALA A 12 21.03 19.02 -44.27
N LYS A 13 21.81 17.95 -44.36
CA LYS A 13 22.77 17.45 -43.38
C LYS A 13 24.05 18.28 -43.45
N ASP A 14 24.67 18.57 -42.32
CA ASP A 14 26.02 19.16 -42.28
C ASP A 14 27.02 18.17 -41.67
N GLN A 15 28.05 17.85 -42.45
CA GLN A 15 29.20 17.01 -42.08
C GLN A 15 30.45 17.89 -42.12
N GLY A 16 31.07 18.14 -40.97
CA GLY A 16 32.39 18.76 -40.86
C GLY A 16 33.53 17.75 -40.90
N PRO A 17 34.75 18.13 -41.33
CA PRO A 17 35.63 17.24 -42.08
C PRO A 17 36.72 16.53 -41.26
N ARG A 18 37.15 15.37 -41.79
CA ARG A 18 38.38 14.64 -41.45
C ARG A 18 39.62 15.38 -41.97
N VAL A 19 40.68 15.43 -41.16
CA VAL A 19 42.07 15.63 -41.65
C VAL A 19 42.97 14.55 -41.05
N GLN A 20 43.77 13.93 -41.91
CA GLN A 20 44.60 12.76 -41.66
C GLN A 20 46.03 13.12 -41.23
N SER A 21 46.56 12.24 -40.37
CA SER A 21 47.93 11.66 -40.35
C SER A 21 49.18 12.56 -40.37
N ARG A 22 50.11 12.23 -39.47
CA ARG A 22 51.51 11.87 -39.81
C ARG A 22 52.20 11.11 -38.67
N LYS A 23 52.98 10.10 -39.06
CA LYS A 23 53.81 9.20 -38.23
C LYS A 23 55.18 9.84 -37.90
N SER A 24 55.79 9.44 -36.78
CA SER A 24 57.26 9.23 -36.56
C SER A 24 57.47 8.84 -35.08
N LEU A 25 57.93 7.62 -34.77
CA LEU A 25 59.31 7.11 -34.63
C LEU A 25 59.80 7.10 -33.16
N ASP A 26 59.76 5.88 -32.61
CA ASP A 26 60.79 5.15 -31.82
C ASP A 26 61.68 5.90 -30.80
N GLN A 27 61.70 5.41 -29.55
CA GLN A 27 62.91 4.89 -28.89
C GLN A 27 62.64 4.39 -27.44
N SER A 28 62.88 3.09 -27.27
CA SER A 28 63.55 2.40 -26.14
C SER A 28 63.54 3.00 -24.71
N GLY A 29 63.12 2.16 -23.74
CA GLY A 29 63.97 1.89 -22.59
C GLY A 29 63.34 1.91 -21.18
N GLN A 30 63.56 0.79 -20.49
CA GLN A 30 63.67 0.62 -19.03
C GLN A 30 62.40 0.27 -18.24
N GLY A 31 62.33 -1.01 -17.89
CA GLY A 31 61.40 -1.55 -16.91
C GLY A 31 61.70 -1.08 -15.49
N ARG A 32 60.63 -0.86 -14.73
CA ARG A 32 60.63 -1.03 -13.28
C ARG A 32 59.45 -1.93 -12.92
N LYS A 33 59.77 -3.11 -12.38
CA LYS A 33 58.83 -4.02 -11.73
C LYS A 33 58.24 -3.32 -10.50
N HIS A 34 57.07 -2.70 -10.64
CA HIS A 34 56.22 -2.40 -9.49
C HIS A 34 55.27 -3.58 -9.28
N GLN A 35 55.69 -4.52 -8.42
CA GLN A 35 54.81 -5.55 -7.90
C GLN A 35 53.72 -4.91 -7.04
N ASP A 36 52.52 -4.86 -7.60
CA ASP A 36 51.30 -5.43 -7.05
C ASP A 36 51.12 -5.34 -5.51
N ARG A 37 50.85 -4.12 -5.01
CA ARG A 37 50.28 -3.91 -3.65
C ARG A 37 48.83 -3.41 -3.67
N SER A 38 48.24 -3.19 -4.85
CA SER A 38 46.88 -2.64 -5.01
C SER A 38 45.78 -3.70 -5.17
N GLY A 39 46.12 -4.97 -5.46
CA GLY A 39 45.15 -6.05 -5.66
C GLY A 39 44.50 -6.61 -4.38
N ARG A 40 45.21 -6.61 -3.24
CA ARG A 40 44.68 -7.13 -1.96
C ARG A 40 43.64 -6.19 -1.33
N GLY A 41 43.79 -4.87 -1.48
CA GLY A 41 42.84 -3.88 -0.96
C GLY A 41 41.49 -3.89 -1.68
N ARG A 42 41.50 -4.05 -3.02
CA ARG A 42 40.27 -4.10 -3.84
C ARG A 42 39.47 -5.39 -3.62
N LYS A 43 40.13 -6.56 -3.53
CA LYS A 43 39.45 -7.83 -3.21
C LYS A 43 38.84 -7.84 -1.80
N ALA A 44 39.49 -7.23 -0.82
CA ALA A 44 38.97 -7.13 0.54
C ALA A 44 37.84 -6.07 0.71
N GLN A 45 37.80 -5.05 -0.15
CA GLN A 45 36.66 -4.12 -0.24
C GLN A 45 35.45 -4.75 -0.93
N ASP A 46 35.67 -5.54 -1.98
CA ASP A 46 34.60 -6.25 -2.70
C ASP A 46 34.00 -7.40 -1.87
N GLN A 47 34.84 -8.14 -1.12
CA GLN A 47 34.38 -9.15 -0.16
C GLN A 47 33.57 -8.53 0.98
N ARG A 48 34.04 -7.44 1.59
CA ARG A 48 33.26 -6.70 2.62
C ARG A 48 31.95 -6.15 2.08
N GLY A 49 31.94 -5.64 0.85
CA GLY A 49 30.72 -5.19 0.18
C GLY A 49 29.76 -6.35 -0.11
N ARG A 50 30.26 -7.54 -0.43
CA ARG A 50 29.46 -8.75 -0.63
C ARG A 50 28.89 -9.29 0.70
N GLU A 51 29.70 -9.39 1.74
CA GLU A 51 29.29 -9.81 3.09
C GLU A 51 28.23 -8.86 3.67
N GLN A 52 28.41 -7.54 3.52
CA GLN A 52 27.40 -6.56 3.95
C GLN A 52 26.09 -6.67 3.15
N ARG A 53 26.16 -6.95 1.84
CA ARG A 53 24.97 -7.21 1.01
C ARG A 53 24.27 -8.51 1.39
N ASP A 54 25.02 -9.57 1.64
CA ASP A 54 24.48 -10.88 2.03
C ASP A 54 23.87 -10.84 3.45
N GLN A 55 24.52 -10.12 4.38
CA GLN A 55 23.99 -9.88 5.73
C GLN A 55 22.73 -9.00 5.69
N GLY A 56 22.72 -7.93 4.90
CA GLY A 56 21.54 -7.09 4.71
C GLY A 56 20.35 -7.83 4.10
N LYS A 57 20.61 -8.79 3.19
CA LYS A 57 19.57 -9.68 2.64
C LYS A 57 19.04 -10.66 3.70
N GLY A 58 19.93 -11.27 4.49
CA GLY A 58 19.55 -12.16 5.59
C GLY A 58 18.67 -11.48 6.65
N ASP A 59 18.98 -10.23 7.00
CA ASP A 59 18.19 -9.46 7.97
C ASP A 59 16.80 -9.09 7.43
N GLN A 60 16.69 -8.76 6.14
CA GLN A 60 15.39 -8.53 5.50
C GLN A 60 14.51 -9.78 5.50
N ASP A 61 15.09 -10.95 5.20
CA ASP A 61 14.38 -12.23 5.21
C ASP A 61 13.87 -12.57 6.63
N ARG A 62 14.68 -12.32 7.66
CA ARG A 62 14.28 -12.50 9.07
C ARG A 62 13.10 -11.59 9.46
N ILE A 63 13.13 -10.31 9.08
CA ILE A 63 12.04 -9.36 9.36
C ILE A 63 10.75 -9.80 8.66
N LEU A 64 10.83 -10.22 7.39
CA LEU A 64 9.68 -10.75 6.65
C LEU A 64 9.09 -12.00 7.31
N GLN A 65 9.94 -12.89 7.81
CA GLN A 65 9.51 -14.08 8.55
C GLN A 65 8.81 -13.72 9.86
N VAL A 66 9.35 -12.76 10.63
CA VAL A 66 8.70 -12.30 11.87
C VAL A 66 7.35 -11.65 11.61
N LYS A 67 7.23 -10.81 10.57
CA LYS A 67 5.94 -10.24 10.17
C LYS A 67 4.92 -11.33 9.84
N LYS A 68 5.34 -12.38 9.12
CA LYS A 68 4.50 -13.57 8.82
C LYS A 68 4.05 -14.31 10.08
N LEU A 69 4.92 -14.45 11.07
CA LEU A 69 4.63 -15.17 12.31
C LEU A 69 3.85 -14.32 13.33
N CYS A 70 3.97 -12.99 13.27
CA CYS A 70 3.44 -12.09 14.29
C CYS A 70 1.95 -12.30 14.55
N HIS A 71 1.12 -12.41 13.52
CA HIS A 71 -0.33 -12.60 13.71
C HIS A 71 -0.68 -13.97 14.28
N ARG A 72 0.14 -15.00 14.01
CA ARG A 72 -0.06 -16.34 14.56
C ARG A 72 0.38 -16.42 16.03
N LEU A 73 1.38 -15.64 16.42
CA LEU A 73 2.06 -15.75 17.72
C LEU A 73 1.76 -14.60 18.69
N CYS A 74 1.06 -13.55 18.25
CA CYS A 74 0.71 -12.37 19.04
C CYS A 74 -0.78 -12.04 18.87
N PRO A 75 -1.69 -12.76 19.55
CA PRO A 75 -3.14 -12.58 19.38
C PRO A 75 -3.65 -11.22 19.90
N ASP A 76 -3.11 -10.72 21.02
CA ASP A 76 -3.67 -9.55 21.73
C ASP A 76 -3.26 -8.17 21.14
N CYS A 77 -2.66 -8.11 19.94
CA CYS A 77 -2.20 -6.82 19.41
C CYS A 77 -3.34 -5.82 19.14
N VAL A 78 -4.56 -6.30 18.87
CA VAL A 78 -5.76 -5.47 18.71
C VAL A 78 -6.26 -5.00 20.08
N GLY A 79 -6.32 -5.90 21.08
CA GLY A 79 -6.70 -5.56 22.45
C GLY A 79 -5.81 -4.46 23.04
N ARG A 80 -4.49 -4.56 22.85
CA ARG A 80 -3.54 -3.51 23.26
C ARG A 80 -3.79 -2.15 22.61
N LYS A 81 -4.19 -2.13 21.34
CA LYS A 81 -4.55 -0.89 20.62
C LYS A 81 -5.81 -0.27 21.21
N ARG A 82 -6.85 -1.08 21.47
CA ARG A 82 -8.10 -0.67 22.12
C ARG A 82 -7.87 -0.07 23.50
N ARG A 83 -6.97 -0.66 24.29
CA ARG A 83 -6.58 -0.15 25.62
C ARG A 83 -5.68 1.10 25.58
N GLY A 84 -5.24 1.53 24.39
CA GLY A 84 -4.43 2.73 24.26
C GLY A 84 -2.96 2.57 24.67
N GLU A 85 -2.47 1.34 24.87
CA GLU A 85 -1.11 1.06 25.38
C GLU A 85 0.03 1.64 24.53
N HIS A 86 -0.24 1.96 23.26
CA HIS A 86 0.71 2.65 22.40
C HIS A 86 1.19 3.98 23.02
N ARG A 87 0.36 4.67 23.80
CA ARG A 87 0.73 5.94 24.45
C ARG A 87 1.82 5.73 25.48
N ASP A 88 1.67 4.73 26.35
CA ASP A 88 2.64 4.41 27.40
C ASP A 88 3.96 3.90 26.79
N LEU A 89 3.89 3.16 25.69
CA LEU A 89 5.09 2.73 24.97
C LEU A 89 5.83 3.93 24.34
N LEU A 90 5.09 4.90 23.80
CA LEU A 90 5.67 6.10 23.19
C LEU A 90 6.29 7.04 24.23
N SER A 91 5.77 7.08 25.46
CA SER A 91 6.40 7.87 26.54
C SER A 91 7.70 7.23 27.03
N GLN A 92 7.81 5.90 26.95
CA GLN A 92 9.05 5.18 27.30
C GLN A 92 10.13 5.31 26.23
N ARG A 93 9.74 5.28 24.94
CA ARG A 93 10.68 5.49 23.83
C ARG A 93 9.99 6.13 22.63
N PRO A 94 10.63 7.09 21.96
CA PRO A 94 10.10 7.62 20.71
C PRO A 94 10.10 6.54 19.62
N HIS A 95 8.98 6.42 18.90
CA HIS A 95 8.84 5.57 17.73
C HIS A 95 9.13 6.35 16.45
N TRP A 96 9.61 5.67 15.40
CA TRP A 96 9.97 6.32 14.14
C TRP A 96 8.81 7.10 13.50
N SER A 97 7.57 6.62 13.62
CA SER A 97 6.38 7.35 13.13
C SER A 97 6.14 8.65 13.88
N VAL A 98 6.49 8.70 15.17
CA VAL A 98 6.39 9.94 15.94
C VAL A 98 7.53 10.88 15.59
N LEU A 99 8.75 10.37 15.44
CA LEU A 99 9.93 11.14 15.04
C LEU A 99 9.79 11.76 13.63
N ARG A 100 9.04 11.10 12.74
CA ARG A 100 8.80 11.54 11.35
C ARG A 100 7.36 12.02 11.13
N ARG A 101 6.64 12.38 12.20
CA ARG A 101 5.19 12.66 12.16
C ARG A 101 4.81 13.69 11.10
N GLU A 102 5.53 14.80 11.04
CA GLU A 102 5.25 15.86 10.05
C GLU A 102 5.38 15.35 8.62
N GLU A 103 6.45 14.61 8.33
CA GLU A 103 6.65 13.99 7.03
C GLU A 103 5.53 12.99 6.71
N GLN A 104 5.15 12.15 7.66
CA GLN A 104 4.06 11.20 7.46
C GLN A 104 2.72 11.89 7.23
N HIS A 105 2.42 12.96 7.97
CA HIS A 105 1.22 13.76 7.75
C HIS A 105 1.22 14.36 6.35
N ARG A 106 2.35 14.92 5.89
CA ARG A 106 2.51 15.42 4.52
C ARG A 106 2.25 14.32 3.50
N GLN A 107 2.84 13.14 3.67
CA GLN A 107 2.62 12.00 2.78
C GLN A 107 1.15 11.60 2.74
N ILE A 108 0.49 11.44 3.89
CA ILE A 108 -0.95 11.13 3.97
C ILE A 108 -1.79 12.19 3.25
N ASP A 109 -1.46 13.48 3.43
CA ASP A 109 -2.20 14.59 2.81
C ASP A 109 -2.00 14.70 1.29
N LEU A 110 -0.88 14.18 0.76
CA LEU A 110 -0.73 14.03 -0.69
C LEU A 110 -1.81 13.15 -1.30
N GLY A 111 -2.44 12.28 -0.51
CA GLY A 111 -3.51 11.37 -0.93
C GLY A 111 -4.75 12.07 -1.48
N GLU A 112 -4.86 13.38 -1.24
CA GLU A 112 -5.87 14.22 -1.86
C GLU A 112 -5.67 14.41 -3.36
N ARG A 113 -4.42 14.40 -3.81
CA ARG A 113 -4.01 14.77 -5.16
C ARG A 113 -3.36 13.62 -5.90
N VAL A 114 -2.74 12.70 -5.18
CA VAL A 114 -2.01 11.56 -5.71
C VAL A 114 -2.69 10.28 -5.21
N PRO A 115 -3.18 9.41 -6.11
CA PRO A 115 -3.74 8.13 -5.71
C PRO A 115 -2.68 7.24 -5.04
N PHE A 116 -2.92 6.87 -3.79
CA PHE A 116 -2.22 5.77 -3.11
C PHE A 116 -3.12 5.24 -2.00
N ASP A 117 -2.88 4.02 -1.53
CA ASP A 117 -3.57 3.52 -0.35
C ASP A 117 -2.77 3.87 0.91
N ILE A 118 -3.48 4.34 1.93
CA ILE A 118 -2.87 4.57 3.23
C ILE A 118 -2.91 3.27 4.01
N ALA A 119 -1.77 2.86 4.55
CA ALA A 119 -1.70 1.70 5.41
C ALA A 119 -2.01 2.07 6.86
N LEU A 120 -2.96 1.36 7.46
CA LEU A 120 -3.21 1.39 8.88
C LEU A 120 -2.41 0.27 9.57
N PRO A 121 -1.82 0.51 10.76
CA PRO A 121 -1.12 -0.51 11.54
C PRO A 121 -2.05 -1.58 12.14
N LEU A 122 -3.18 -1.90 11.50
CA LEU A 122 -4.16 -2.89 11.92
C LEU A 122 -3.89 -4.23 11.25
N PRO A 123 -4.01 -5.36 11.98
CA PRO A 123 -3.84 -6.68 11.40
C PRO A 123 -4.87 -6.94 10.29
N ALA A 124 -4.42 -7.40 9.12
CA ALA A 124 -5.29 -7.62 7.96
C ALA A 124 -5.28 -9.06 7.41
N LYS A 125 -4.55 -9.99 8.02
CA LYS A 125 -4.37 -11.33 7.43
C LYS A 125 -5.34 -12.36 8.00
N ASP A 126 -6.50 -12.46 7.37
CA ASP A 126 -7.38 -13.62 7.44
C ASP A 126 -7.15 -14.52 6.21
N ARG A 127 -6.08 -15.32 6.22
CA ARG A 127 -6.05 -16.48 5.31
C ARG A 127 -6.73 -17.65 6.02
N GLY A 128 -8.00 -17.87 5.67
CA GLY A 128 -8.66 -19.18 5.82
C GLY A 128 -9.71 -19.36 6.92
N PHE A 129 -10.03 -18.36 7.74
CA PHE A 129 -11.11 -18.47 8.73
C PHE A 129 -11.85 -17.14 8.91
N ALA A 130 -13.16 -17.23 9.11
CA ALA A 130 -14.09 -16.13 9.31
C ALA A 130 -13.95 -15.39 10.66
N ASP A 131 -12.93 -15.70 11.47
CA ASP A 131 -12.92 -15.39 12.91
C ASP A 131 -11.76 -14.52 13.41
N THR A 132 -10.99 -13.84 12.54
CA THR A 132 -10.12 -12.73 13.00
C THR A 132 -10.39 -11.41 12.31
N ALA A 133 -11.69 -11.09 12.17
CA ALA A 133 -12.19 -9.77 11.77
C ALA A 133 -11.83 -8.62 12.75
N GLU A 134 -11.12 -8.88 13.85
CA GLU A 134 -10.87 -7.91 14.93
C GLU A 134 -10.20 -6.61 14.44
N GLY A 135 -9.30 -6.70 13.46
CA GLY A 135 -8.67 -5.51 12.86
C GLY A 135 -9.67 -4.67 12.05
N ILE A 136 -10.54 -5.33 11.29
CA ILE A 136 -11.62 -4.69 10.51
C ILE A 136 -12.68 -4.11 11.45
N GLU A 137 -13.04 -4.81 12.53
CA GLU A 137 -13.97 -4.33 13.53
C GLU A 137 -13.40 -3.13 14.29
N LEU A 138 -12.12 -3.18 14.69
CA LEU A 138 -11.46 -2.01 15.28
C LEU A 138 -11.45 -0.82 14.31
N PHE A 139 -11.24 -1.06 13.01
CA PHE A 139 -11.40 -0.01 12.01
C PHE A 139 -12.84 0.55 12.00
N ARG A 140 -13.86 -0.32 11.98
CA ARG A 140 -15.27 0.07 11.94
C ARG A 140 -15.71 0.88 13.16
N GLU A 141 -15.18 0.56 14.33
CA GLU A 141 -15.46 1.30 15.57
C GLU A 141 -14.84 2.69 15.58
N MET A 142 -13.64 2.83 15.00
CA MET A 142 -12.89 4.09 15.01
C MET A 142 -13.23 4.99 13.82
N PHE A 143 -13.64 4.40 12.69
CA PHE A 143 -13.92 5.13 11.47
C PHE A 143 -15.29 5.81 11.51
N SER A 144 -15.31 7.11 11.21
CA SER A 144 -16.55 7.87 11.07
C SER A 144 -16.60 8.61 9.74
N CYS A 145 -17.64 8.36 8.94
CA CYS A 145 -17.82 9.02 7.66
C CYS A 145 -18.10 10.52 7.84
N GLN A 146 -17.24 11.36 7.25
CA GLN A 146 -17.38 12.82 7.26
C GLN A 146 -18.47 13.36 6.31
N ARG A 147 -19.22 12.47 5.63
CA ARG A 147 -20.30 12.84 4.68
C ARG A 147 -19.86 13.79 3.56
N CYS A 148 -18.56 13.77 3.20
CA CYS A 148 -17.98 14.69 2.21
C CYS A 148 -18.42 14.46 0.76
N GLY A 149 -19.07 13.33 0.46
CA GLY A 149 -19.55 12.99 -0.87
C GLY A 149 -18.50 12.55 -1.88
N ARG A 150 -17.20 12.58 -1.58
CA ARG A 150 -16.14 12.21 -2.54
C ARG A 150 -16.38 10.84 -3.19
N CYS A 151 -16.63 9.81 -2.39
CA CYS A 151 -16.97 8.47 -2.90
C CYS A 151 -18.30 8.39 -3.66
N CYS A 152 -19.20 9.36 -3.49
CA CYS A 152 -20.47 9.47 -4.21
C CYS A 152 -20.31 10.13 -5.59
N PHE A 153 -19.22 10.87 -5.82
CA PHE A 153 -18.92 11.54 -7.07
C PHE A 153 -17.80 10.86 -7.87
N THR A 154 -17.08 9.89 -7.30
CA THR A 154 -15.98 9.19 -7.99
C THR A 154 -16.47 8.52 -9.28
N PRO A 155 -16.14 9.07 -10.47
CA PRO A 155 -16.57 8.51 -11.74
C PRO A 155 -15.72 7.26 -12.04
N GLY A 156 -16.34 6.15 -12.42
CA GLY A 156 -15.64 5.03 -13.07
C GLY A 156 -15.72 3.67 -12.38
N ALA A 157 -16.06 3.59 -11.09
CA ALA A 157 -16.16 2.29 -10.41
C ALA A 157 -17.51 1.58 -10.66
N GLY A 158 -18.58 2.34 -10.94
CA GLY A 158 -19.94 1.80 -11.03
C GLY A 158 -20.37 1.14 -9.71
N LEU A 159 -21.20 1.80 -8.90
CA LEU A 159 -21.66 1.21 -7.64
C LEU A 159 -22.55 -0.02 -7.91
N MET A 160 -21.98 -1.21 -7.77
CA MET A 160 -22.70 -2.46 -7.94
C MET A 160 -23.59 -2.72 -6.74
N LEU A 161 -24.81 -3.14 -7.03
CA LEU A 161 -25.79 -3.61 -6.06
C LEU A 161 -25.98 -5.10 -6.32
N GLU A 162 -25.58 -5.90 -5.33
CA GLU A 162 -25.94 -7.30 -5.31
C GLU A 162 -27.46 -7.45 -5.15
N LYS A 163 -27.97 -8.67 -5.37
CA LYS A 163 -29.40 -8.96 -5.19
C LYS A 163 -29.91 -8.52 -3.80
N GLY A 164 -29.14 -8.82 -2.76
CA GLY A 164 -29.46 -8.42 -1.38
C GLY A 164 -29.46 -6.91 -1.17
N ASP A 165 -28.49 -6.19 -1.75
CA ASP A 165 -28.45 -4.72 -1.71
C ASP A 165 -29.70 -4.13 -2.36
N TYR A 166 -30.03 -4.61 -3.57
CA TYR A 166 -31.16 -4.12 -4.33
C TYR A 166 -32.49 -4.32 -3.58
N GLU A 167 -32.66 -5.45 -2.90
CA GLU A 167 -33.84 -5.72 -2.07
C GLU A 167 -33.94 -4.82 -0.84
N ARG A 168 -32.85 -4.66 -0.08
CA ARG A 168 -32.82 -3.80 1.11
C ARG A 168 -33.08 -2.33 0.77
N ILE A 169 -32.43 -1.82 -0.29
CA ILE A 169 -32.61 -0.44 -0.75
C ILE A 169 -34.03 -0.25 -1.31
N SER A 170 -34.56 -1.19 -2.08
CA SER A 170 -35.94 -1.09 -2.59
C SER A 170 -36.97 -1.01 -1.48
N ARG A 171 -36.78 -1.78 -0.40
CA ARG A 171 -37.65 -1.77 0.78
C ARG A 171 -37.57 -0.42 1.50
N PHE A 172 -36.36 0.10 1.69
CA PHE A 172 -36.14 1.42 2.28
C PHE A 172 -36.80 2.56 1.48
N LEU A 173 -36.77 2.49 0.14
CA LEU A 173 -37.43 3.47 -0.73
C LEU A 173 -38.95 3.26 -0.86
N GLY A 174 -39.48 2.15 -0.35
CA GLY A 174 -40.88 1.74 -0.54
C GLY A 174 -41.25 1.42 -2.00
N SER A 175 -40.28 1.31 -2.91
CA SER A 175 -40.56 1.08 -4.33
C SER A 175 -39.38 0.49 -5.10
N ARG A 176 -39.59 -0.72 -5.60
CA ARG A 176 -38.66 -1.40 -6.52
C ARG A 176 -38.53 -0.67 -7.87
N LYS A 177 -39.59 0.04 -8.30
CA LYS A 177 -39.61 0.83 -9.54
C LYS A 177 -38.74 2.08 -9.41
N LYS A 178 -38.77 2.76 -8.25
CA LYS A 178 -37.89 3.91 -7.97
C LYS A 178 -36.42 3.51 -8.07
N LEU A 179 -36.00 2.44 -7.38
CA LEU A 179 -34.61 1.99 -7.44
C LEU A 179 -34.21 1.60 -8.87
N ARG A 180 -35.08 0.88 -9.60
CA ARG A 180 -34.82 0.48 -10.99
C ARG A 180 -34.50 1.66 -11.90
N ALA A 181 -35.21 2.79 -11.73
CA ALA A 181 -35.00 4.00 -12.53
C ALA A 181 -33.61 4.64 -12.29
N LEU A 182 -33.02 4.38 -11.12
CA LEU A 182 -31.72 4.88 -10.69
C LEU A 182 -30.55 3.95 -11.07
N CYS A 183 -30.82 2.76 -11.62
CA CYS A 183 -29.81 1.77 -11.94
C CYS A 183 -29.84 1.37 -13.43
N ARG A 184 -28.74 0.80 -13.90
CA ARG A 184 -28.61 -0.01 -15.13
C ARG A 184 -28.45 -1.47 -14.71
N TYR A 185 -29.14 -2.40 -15.37
CA TYR A 185 -28.89 -3.82 -15.13
C TYR A 185 -27.74 -4.29 -16.03
N ASP A 186 -26.74 -4.94 -15.43
CA ASP A 186 -25.71 -5.63 -16.17
C ASP A 186 -26.07 -7.11 -16.34
N ARG A 187 -26.24 -7.55 -17.59
CA ARG A 187 -26.65 -8.92 -17.89
C ARG A 187 -25.51 -9.93 -17.78
N GLN A 188 -24.26 -9.49 -17.95
CA GLN A 188 -23.10 -10.38 -17.91
C GLN A 188 -22.80 -10.78 -16.46
N GLU A 189 -22.78 -9.78 -15.58
CA GLU A 189 -22.48 -9.97 -14.16
C GLU A 189 -23.73 -10.28 -13.31
N GLY A 190 -24.93 -10.11 -13.85
CA GLY A 190 -26.19 -10.36 -13.14
C GLY A 190 -26.47 -9.38 -11.99
N VAL A 191 -25.86 -8.19 -12.02
CA VAL A 191 -25.94 -7.17 -10.97
C VAL A 191 -26.60 -5.87 -11.44
N TRP A 192 -27.05 -5.05 -10.50
CA TRP A 192 -27.53 -3.70 -10.80
C TRP A 192 -26.40 -2.69 -10.57
N ILE A 193 -26.13 -1.84 -11.55
CA ILE A 193 -25.14 -0.76 -11.45
C ILE A 193 -25.88 0.55 -11.19
N LEU A 194 -25.60 1.20 -10.07
CA LEU A 194 -26.17 2.50 -9.71
C LEU A 194 -25.59 3.60 -10.60
N LYS A 195 -26.45 4.42 -11.20
CA LYS A 195 -26.05 5.57 -12.03
C LYS A 195 -25.18 6.53 -11.20
N GLN A 196 -24.18 7.13 -11.84
CA GLN A 196 -23.29 8.11 -11.23
C GLN A 196 -23.50 9.50 -11.88
N PRO A 197 -23.33 10.60 -11.14
CA PRO A 197 -23.08 10.68 -9.69
C PRO A 197 -24.17 10.03 -8.84
N CYS A 198 -23.81 9.53 -7.65
CA CYS A 198 -24.71 8.74 -6.82
C CYS A 198 -26.01 9.52 -6.51
N PRO A 199 -27.20 9.00 -6.91
CA PRO A 199 -28.46 9.71 -6.77
C PRO A 199 -28.94 9.81 -5.32
N PHE A 200 -28.29 9.10 -4.39
CA PHE A 200 -28.62 9.13 -2.97
C PHE A 200 -27.78 10.12 -2.17
N TYR A 201 -26.84 10.81 -2.80
CA TYR A 201 -26.08 11.84 -2.12
C TYR A 201 -26.78 13.20 -2.21
N ASP A 202 -27.07 13.76 -1.05
CA ASP A 202 -27.54 15.12 -0.88
C ASP A 202 -26.44 15.98 -0.22
N ARG A 203 -26.28 17.24 -0.66
CA ARG A 203 -25.21 18.10 -0.14
C ARG A 203 -25.41 18.53 1.31
N SER A 204 -26.66 18.59 1.78
CA SER A 204 -27.00 19.00 3.15
C SER A 204 -27.11 17.81 4.10
N MET A 205 -27.62 16.67 3.63
CA MET A 205 -27.87 15.48 4.44
C MET A 205 -26.79 14.40 4.32
N GLY A 206 -25.97 14.45 3.26
CA GLY A 206 -25.05 13.38 2.90
C GLY A 206 -25.76 12.22 2.21
N CYS A 207 -25.35 10.98 2.49
CA CYS A 207 -25.97 9.80 1.90
C CYS A 207 -27.35 9.52 2.52
N THR A 208 -28.41 9.72 1.75
CA THR A 208 -29.81 9.52 2.16
C THR A 208 -30.17 8.06 2.44
N ILE A 209 -29.37 7.11 1.95
CA ILE A 209 -29.54 5.66 2.21
C ILE A 209 -28.44 5.08 3.10
N TYR A 210 -27.71 5.91 3.86
CA TYR A 210 -26.54 5.46 4.63
C TYR A 210 -26.76 4.20 5.51
N PRO A 211 -27.92 4.01 6.19
CA PRO A 211 -28.18 2.80 6.99
C PRO A 211 -28.35 1.52 6.16
N VAL A 212 -28.72 1.63 4.88
CA VAL A 212 -28.96 0.50 3.96
C VAL A 212 -28.04 0.56 2.74
N ARG A 213 -26.89 1.21 2.89
CA ARG A 213 -25.91 1.40 1.83
C ARG A 213 -25.43 0.03 1.29
N PRO A 214 -25.10 -0.09 -0.01
CA PRO A 214 -24.68 -1.35 -0.59
C PRO A 214 -23.38 -1.87 0.03
N LEU A 215 -23.06 -3.14 -0.20
CA LEU A 215 -21.87 -3.76 0.37
C LEU A 215 -20.59 -2.99 0.02
N THR A 216 -20.44 -2.55 -1.23
CA THR A 216 -19.31 -1.73 -1.69
C THR A 216 -19.19 -0.43 -0.89
N CYS A 217 -20.30 0.28 -0.63
CA CYS A 217 -20.31 1.47 0.23
C CYS A 217 -20.08 1.17 1.70
N THR A 218 -20.40 -0.05 2.14
CA THR A 218 -20.19 -0.48 3.53
C THR A 218 -18.73 -0.75 3.82
N GLN A 219 -18.03 -1.33 2.84
CA GLN A 219 -16.61 -1.65 2.91
C GLN A 219 -15.72 -0.42 2.68
N TYR A 220 -16.15 0.55 1.87
CA TYR A 220 -15.42 1.80 1.69
C TYR A 220 -15.11 2.48 3.03
N PRO A 221 -13.87 2.95 3.28
CA PRO A 221 -12.74 3.11 2.35
C PRO A 221 -11.74 1.94 2.32
N LEU A 222 -12.06 0.77 2.88
CA LEU A 222 -11.11 -0.35 2.95
C LEU A 222 -10.80 -0.93 1.57
N HIS A 223 -9.51 -1.17 1.34
CA HIS A 223 -8.96 -1.94 0.21
C HIS A 223 -8.34 -3.25 0.72
N PRO A 224 -8.17 -4.25 -0.17
CA PRO A 224 -7.32 -5.40 0.14
C PRO A 224 -5.93 -4.96 0.60
N PRO A 225 -5.27 -5.72 1.49
CA PRO A 225 -3.96 -5.33 2.00
C PRO A 225 -2.95 -5.17 0.86
N LEU A 226 -2.13 -4.11 0.96
CA LEU A 226 -1.04 -3.85 0.01
C LEU A 226 -0.05 -5.03 -0.02
N LYS A 227 0.47 -5.37 -1.21
CA LYS A 227 1.40 -6.50 -1.36
C LYS A 227 2.68 -6.31 -0.55
N GLU A 228 3.15 -5.07 -0.46
CA GLU A 228 4.34 -4.66 0.29
C GLU A 228 4.10 -4.71 1.81
N MET A 229 2.83 -4.69 2.23
CA MET A 229 2.38 -4.61 3.62
C MET A 229 1.18 -5.53 3.87
N PRO A 230 1.33 -6.87 3.70
CA PRO A 230 0.22 -7.83 3.62
C PRO A 230 -0.53 -8.06 4.95
N PHE A 231 -0.13 -7.35 5.99
CA PHE A 231 -0.62 -7.47 7.36
C PHE A 231 -1.32 -6.20 7.83
N HIS A 232 -1.38 -5.18 6.98
CA HIS A 232 -1.95 -3.86 7.26
C HIS A 232 -3.26 -3.70 6.51
N LEU A 233 -4.24 -3.04 7.13
CA LEU A 233 -5.40 -2.58 6.38
C LEU A 233 -4.96 -1.45 5.45
N ALA A 234 -5.44 -1.48 4.21
CA ALA A 234 -5.27 -0.42 3.24
C ALA A 234 -6.57 0.38 3.17
N VAL A 235 -6.49 1.71 3.08
CA VAL A 235 -7.66 2.57 2.93
C VAL A 235 -7.45 3.61 1.82
N ASP A 236 -8.53 3.94 1.11
CA ASP A 236 -8.55 4.94 0.05
C ASP A 236 -8.10 6.31 0.59
N ALA A 237 -7.01 6.85 0.05
CA ALA A 237 -6.48 8.16 0.47
C ALA A 237 -7.31 9.37 0.01
N PHE A 238 -8.24 9.18 -0.93
CA PHE A 238 -9.21 10.19 -1.29
C PHE A 238 -10.28 10.41 -0.20
N CYS A 239 -10.44 9.44 0.72
CA CYS A 239 -11.33 9.57 1.87
C CYS A 239 -10.69 10.44 2.96
N PRO A 240 -11.22 11.65 3.25
CA PRO A 240 -10.65 12.53 4.26
C PRO A 240 -10.78 11.96 5.69
N ALA A 241 -11.83 11.17 5.95
CA ALA A 241 -11.99 10.45 7.21
C ALA A 241 -10.90 9.36 7.38
N ALA A 242 -10.57 8.64 6.31
CA ALA A 242 -9.52 7.63 6.34
C ALA A 242 -8.14 8.24 6.60
N ARG A 243 -7.83 9.37 5.97
CA ARG A 243 -6.61 10.15 6.24
C ARG A 243 -6.49 10.58 7.68
N SER A 244 -7.58 11.09 8.25
CA SER A 244 -7.61 11.54 9.64
C SER A 244 -7.34 10.37 10.59
N LEU A 245 -8.03 9.24 10.37
CA LEU A 245 -7.80 8.03 11.14
C LEU A 245 -6.36 7.49 11.00
N ALA A 246 -5.77 7.55 9.80
CA ALA A 246 -4.40 7.13 9.61
C ALA A 246 -3.41 7.97 10.44
N LYS A 247 -3.58 9.29 10.46
CA LYS A 247 -2.76 10.20 11.29
C LYS A 247 -2.89 9.89 12.78
N GLU A 248 -4.11 9.66 13.24
CA GLU A 248 -4.39 9.32 14.65
C GLU A 248 -3.75 7.99 15.06
N THR A 249 -3.69 7.03 14.14
CA THR A 249 -3.19 5.67 14.41
C THR A 249 -1.70 5.48 14.13
N LEU A 250 -0.97 6.51 13.66
CA LEU A 250 0.47 6.43 13.40
C LEU A 250 1.28 5.91 14.61
N GLY A 251 0.87 6.25 15.82
CA GLY A 251 1.53 5.79 17.05
C GLY A 251 1.40 4.29 17.29
N TRP A 252 0.41 3.61 16.72
CA TRP A 252 0.10 2.21 17.03
C TRP A 252 1.13 1.22 16.49
N TRP A 253 1.96 1.64 15.52
CA TRP A 253 3.07 0.85 15.01
C TRP A 253 4.03 0.38 16.10
N ILE A 254 4.17 1.15 17.19
CA ILE A 254 5.02 0.78 18.34
C ILE A 254 4.62 -0.55 18.97
N ILE A 255 3.33 -0.90 18.94
CA ILE A 255 2.82 -2.17 19.46
C ILE A 255 3.30 -3.33 18.56
N CYS A 256 3.19 -3.16 17.24
CA CYS A 256 3.65 -4.15 16.27
C CYS A 256 5.17 -4.32 16.33
N GLU A 257 5.92 -3.22 16.42
CA GLU A 257 7.37 -3.22 16.53
C GLU A 257 7.85 -3.95 17.80
N ASN A 258 7.23 -3.71 18.95
CA ASN A 258 7.55 -4.41 20.20
C ASN A 258 7.28 -5.92 20.08
N ASN A 259 6.18 -6.31 19.43
CA ASN A 259 5.88 -7.71 19.19
C ASN A 259 6.94 -8.35 18.28
N TRP A 260 7.38 -7.65 17.22
CA TRP A 260 8.42 -8.15 16.32
C TRP A 260 9.78 -8.27 17.01
N ALA A 261 10.18 -7.29 17.80
CA ALA A 261 11.43 -7.33 18.57
C ALA A 261 11.48 -8.55 19.50
N ARG A 262 10.38 -8.83 20.22
CA ARG A 262 10.23 -10.03 21.06
C ARG A 262 10.36 -11.32 20.25
N LEU A 263 9.74 -11.38 19.07
CA LEU A 263 9.80 -12.57 18.21
C LEU A 263 11.20 -12.79 17.64
N LEU A 264 11.91 -11.73 17.22
CA LEU A 264 13.29 -11.81 16.75
C LEU A 264 14.21 -12.37 17.84
N GLN A 265 14.12 -11.86 19.07
CA GLN A 265 14.89 -12.38 20.20
C GLN A 265 14.62 -13.87 20.46
N ASN A 266 13.36 -14.29 20.29
CA ASN A 266 12.97 -15.68 20.51
C ASN A 266 13.41 -16.60 19.36
N MET A 267 13.53 -16.12 18.12
CA MET A 267 14.01 -16.92 16.99
C MET A 267 15.48 -17.35 17.17
N ASP A 268 16.25 -16.61 17.96
CA ASP A 268 17.64 -16.93 18.29
C ASP A 268 17.75 -17.89 19.49
N SER A 269 16.61 -18.32 20.06
CA SER A 269 16.54 -19.25 21.19
C SER A 269 16.34 -20.71 20.76
N PRO A 270 17.08 -21.68 21.32
CA PRO A 270 16.95 -23.10 20.98
C PRO A 270 15.58 -23.72 21.34
N ARG A 271 14.73 -23.00 22.08
CA ARG A 271 13.36 -23.42 22.44
C ARG A 271 12.29 -22.90 21.48
N PHE A 272 12.64 -22.11 20.47
CA PHE A 272 11.68 -21.67 19.46
C PHE A 272 11.23 -22.90 18.66
N PRO A 273 9.92 -23.16 18.50
CA PRO A 273 9.47 -24.31 17.74
C PRO A 273 9.89 -24.14 16.27
N ALA A 274 11.00 -24.79 15.90
CA ALA A 274 11.52 -24.87 14.52
C ALA A 274 10.54 -25.57 13.54
N ARG A 275 9.44 -26.12 14.06
CA ARG A 275 8.44 -26.89 13.33
C ARG A 275 7.12 -26.11 13.21
N THR A 276 7.03 -25.20 12.26
CA THR A 276 5.79 -25.00 11.46
C THR A 276 6.05 -24.55 10.02
N TYR A 277 7.31 -24.53 9.55
CA TYR A 277 7.65 -24.20 8.16
C TYR A 277 8.00 -25.48 7.38
N ARG A 278 6.99 -26.32 7.13
CA ARG A 278 7.01 -27.26 6.01
C ARG A 278 5.74 -27.06 5.20
N ASP A 279 5.94 -26.55 3.99
CA ASP A 279 5.25 -26.91 2.76
C ASP A 279 3.72 -27.03 2.82
N ARG A 280 3.06 -25.91 2.53
CA ARG A 280 1.83 -25.89 1.73
C ARG A 280 1.90 -24.76 0.70
N GLU A 281 2.93 -24.81 -0.13
CA GLU A 281 2.79 -24.44 -1.54
C GLU A 281 2.83 -25.77 -2.32
N MET A 282 2.05 -25.86 -3.40
CA MET A 282 1.80 -27.05 -4.23
C MET A 282 0.69 -28.01 -3.73
N THR A 283 -0.57 -27.60 -3.91
CA THR A 283 -1.50 -28.28 -4.83
C THR A 283 -2.52 -27.24 -5.29
N ALA A 284 -2.26 -26.66 -6.46
CA ALA A 284 -3.35 -26.26 -7.34
C ALA A 284 -3.90 -27.57 -7.90
N ASP A 285 -5.11 -27.94 -7.52
CA ASP A 285 -5.90 -28.95 -8.22
C ASP A 285 -7.39 -28.67 -8.00
N LEU A 286 -8.04 -28.38 -9.13
CA LEU A 286 -9.48 -28.30 -9.45
C LEU A 286 -10.26 -27.05 -9.02
#